data_AF-A0A1B1PNW6-F1
#
_entry.id   AF-A0A1B1PNW6-F1
#
_cell.length_a   1.000
_cell.length_b   1.000
_cell.length_c   1.000
_cell.angle_alpha   90.00
_cell.angle_beta   90.00
_cell.angle_gamma   90.00
#
_symmetry.space_group_name_H-M   'P 1'
#
loop_
_entity.id
_entity.type
_entity.pdbx_description
1 polymer ?
#
loop_
_entity_poly.entity_id
_entity_poly.type
_entity_poly.pdbx_seq_one_letter_code
_entity_poly.pdbx_strand_id
1 'polypeptide(L)' 'MPEVPVAGAGGANALLNRLYVSQMLQFSGAFSARGNFGGGAGEGQFSSYLREEFATKIADNLQILPQEMLSE' A
#
# COMPACT_ATOMS: atom_id res chain seq x y z
N MET A 1 -20.99 2.77 21.86
CA MET A 1 -19.96 2.31 20.90
C MET A 1 -19.05 3.51 20.67
N PRO A 2 -17.72 3.42 20.80
CA PRO A 2 -16.87 4.54 20.44
C PRO A 2 -16.89 4.67 18.91
N GLU A 3 -17.12 5.89 18.44
CA GLU A 3 -17.27 6.21 17.03
C GLU A 3 -15.90 6.14 16.37
N VAL A 4 -15.75 5.31 15.33
CA VAL A 4 -14.52 5.25 14.55
C VAL A 4 -14.47 6.52 13.70
N PRO A 5 -13.50 7.42 13.89
CA PRO A 5 -13.42 8.62 13.08
C PRO A 5 -13.09 8.21 11.64
N VAL A 6 -14.09 8.31 10.76
CA VAL A 6 -13.91 8.14 9.32
C VAL A 6 -13.17 9.35 8.78
N ALA A 7 -11.90 9.12 8.42
CA ALA A 7 -11.11 9.85 7.43
C ALA A 7 -11.49 11.32 7.22
N GLY A 8 -10.98 12.19 8.08
CA GLY A 8 -11.01 13.64 7.86
C GLY A 8 -9.63 14.22 8.15
N ALA A 9 -9.00 14.82 7.12
CA ALA A 9 -7.70 15.50 7.10
C ALA A 9 -6.46 14.62 6.83
N GLY A 10 -5.93 14.64 5.60
CA GLY A 10 -4.59 14.08 5.32
C GLY A 10 -4.35 13.53 3.91
N GLY A 11 -4.86 14.12 2.83
CA GLY A 11 -4.70 13.56 1.47
C GLY A 11 -3.26 13.26 1.06
N ALA A 12 -2.30 14.12 1.42
CA ALA A 12 -0.87 13.89 1.19
C ALA A 12 -0.29 12.81 2.13
N ASN A 13 -0.65 12.82 3.41
CA ASN A 13 -0.21 11.82 4.40
C ASN A 13 -0.74 10.41 4.08
N ALA A 14 -2.00 10.30 3.65
CA ALA A 14 -2.61 9.05 3.24
C ALA A 14 -1.96 8.48 1.97
N LEU A 15 -1.66 9.35 0.99
CA LEU A 15 -0.92 8.96 -0.21
C LEU A 15 0.48 8.45 0.14
N LEU A 16 1.22 9.18 0.98
CA LEU A 16 2.56 8.78 1.40
C LEU A 16 2.56 7.48 2.20
N ASN A 17 1.58 7.29 3.10
CA ASN A 17 1.42 6.04 3.82
C ASN A 17 1.17 4.87 2.85
N ARG A 18 0.28 5.04 1.87
CA ARG A 18 0.04 4.02 0.83
C ARG A 18 1.30 3.70 0.02
N LEU A 19 2.03 4.73 -0.41
CA LEU A 19 3.26 4.55 -1.18
C LEU A 19 4.33 3.82 -0.35
N TYR A 20 4.47 4.19 0.91
CA TYR A 20 5.39 3.53 1.84
C TYR A 20 5.03 2.05 2.03
N VAL A 21 3.76 1.74 2.29
CA VAL A 21 3.29 0.35 2.42
C VAL A 21 3.54 -0.44 1.14
N SER A 22 3.26 0.13 -0.04
CA SER A 22 3.53 -0.51 -1.33
C SER A 22 5.02 -0.86 -1.48
N GLN A 23 5.91 0.05 -1.10
CA GLN A 23 7.35 -0.16 -1.14
C GLN A 23 7.79 -1.26 -0.17
N MET A 24 7.24 -1.30 1.05
CA MET A 24 7.50 -2.38 2.02
C MET A 24 7.07 -3.74 1.47
N LEU A 25 5.88 -3.82 0.87
CA LEU A 25 5.39 -5.05 0.24
C LEU A 25 6.33 -5.51 -0.88
N GLN A 26 6.80 -4.59 -1.72
CA GLN A 26 7.76 -4.90 -2.78
C GLN A 26 9.07 -5.46 -2.20
N PHE A 27 9.66 -4.80 -1.20
CA PHE A 27 10.92 -5.24 -0.58
C PHE A 27 10.80 -6.58 0.16
N SER A 28 9.63 -6.87 0.75
CA SER A 28 9.38 -8.15 1.41
C SER A 28 9.28 -9.34 0.45
N GLY A 29 9.19 -9.08 -0.86
CA GLY A 29 8.89 -10.10 -1.86
C GLY A 29 7.43 -10.55 -1.86
N ALA A 30 6.54 -9.77 -1.23
CA ALA A 30 5.10 -10.01 -1.30
C ALA A 30 4.63 -9.88 -2.75
N PHE A 31 3.75 -10.79 -3.17
CA PHE A 31 3.23 -10.88 -4.53
C PHE A 31 4.29 -11.14 -5.62
N SER A 32 5.53 -11.48 -5.22
CA SER A 32 6.49 -12.05 -6.16
C SER A 32 6.00 -13.42 -6.60
N ALA A 33 5.90 -13.63 -7.91
CA ALA A 33 5.56 -14.92 -8.47
C ALA A 33 6.58 -15.97 -8.03
N ARG A 34 6.13 -17.01 -7.32
CA ARG A 34 6.99 -18.11 -6.85
C ARG A 34 7.19 -19.21 -7.93
N GLY A 35 7.00 -18.87 -9.20
CA GLY A 35 7.10 -19.74 -10.38
C GLY A 35 6.66 -19.00 -11.64
N ASN A 36 6.72 -19.63 -12.81
CA ASN A 36 6.22 -19.03 -14.06
C ASN A 36 4.69 -19.03 -14.08
N PHE A 37 4.05 -17.97 -13.58
CA PHE A 37 2.62 -17.75 -13.77
C PHE A 37 2.42 -17.10 -15.15
N GLY A 38 2.60 -17.88 -16.22
CA GLY A 38 2.45 -17.42 -17.59
C GLY A 38 3.64 -16.64 -18.17
N GLY A 39 4.65 -16.28 -17.36
CA GLY A 39 6.01 -15.89 -17.75
C GLY A 39 6.15 -14.62 -18.60
N GLY A 40 5.05 -13.91 -18.84
CA GLY A 40 4.99 -12.79 -19.77
C GLY A 40 4.89 -11.42 -19.11
N ALA A 41 4.94 -10.36 -19.91
CA ALA A 41 4.81 -8.97 -19.43
C ALA A 41 3.53 -8.74 -18.59
N GLY A 42 2.45 -9.47 -18.86
CA GLY A 42 1.20 -9.39 -18.08
C GLY A 42 1.33 -9.89 -16.63
N GLU A 43 2.22 -10.83 -16.35
CA GLU A 43 2.44 -11.36 -14.99
C GLU A 43 3.05 -10.30 -14.07
N GLY A 44 4.04 -9.55 -14.58
CA GLY A 44 4.65 -8.44 -13.84
C GLY A 44 3.68 -7.29 -13.58
N GLN A 45 2.82 -6.97 -14.56
CA GLN A 45 1.77 -5.95 -14.42
C GLN A 45 0.72 -6.39 -13.39
N PHE A 46 0.27 -7.64 -13.45
CA PHE A 46 -0.69 -8.19 -12.50
C PHE A 46 -0.14 -8.21 -11.06
N SER A 47 1.13 -8.62 -10.89
CA SER A 47 1.79 -8.65 -9.58
C SER A 47 1.93 -7.25 -8.98
N SER A 48 2.22 -6.25 -9.81
CA SER A 48 2.27 -4.84 -9.39
C SER A 48 0.89 -4.32 -9.01
N TYR A 49 -0.13 -4.63 -9.81
CA TYR A 49 -1.52 -4.27 -9.51
C TYR A 49 -2.00 -4.84 -8.17
N LEU A 50 -1.79 -6.15 -7.91
CA LEU A 50 -2.17 -6.76 -6.63
C LEU A 50 -1.47 -6.10 -5.44
N ARG A 51 -0.20 -5.74 -5.61
CA ARG A 51 0.57 -5.04 -4.57
C ARG A 51 -0.05 -3.67 -4.26
N GLU A 52 -0.41 -2.90 -5.30
CA GLU A 52 -0.99 -1.58 -5.15
C GLU A 52 -2.39 -1.62 -4.51
N GLU A 53 -3.23 -2.57 -4.91
CA GLU A 53 -4.55 -2.78 -4.30
C GLU A 53 -4.43 -3.21 -2.83
N PHE A 54 -3.51 -4.13 -2.53
CA PHE A 54 -3.28 -4.57 -1.16
C PHE A 54 -2.72 -3.44 -0.29
N ALA A 55 -1.79 -2.65 -0.82
CA ALA A 55 -1.28 -1.46 -0.14
C ALA A 55 -2.39 -0.44 0.16
N THR A 56 -3.35 -0.28 -0.76
CA THR A 56 -4.52 0.59 -0.55
C THR A 56 -5.35 0.07 0.62
N LYS A 57 -5.69 -1.22 0.63
CA LYS A 57 -6.49 -1.81 1.71
C LYS A 57 -5.79 -1.75 3.06
N ILE A 58 -4.48 -1.92 3.11
CA ILE A 58 -3.71 -1.73 4.34
C ILE A 58 -3.78 -0.27 4.76
N ALA A 59 -3.49 0.67 3.86
CA ALA A 59 -3.45 2.10 4.18
C ALA A 59 -4.80 2.66 4.65
N ASP A 60 -5.92 2.10 4.16
CA ASP A 60 -7.27 2.44 4.62
C ASP A 60 -7.52 2.07 6.10
N ASN A 61 -6.81 1.05 6.61
CA ASN A 61 -7.05 0.47 7.94
C ASN A 61 -5.87 0.68 8.90
N LEU A 62 -4.70 1.02 8.39
CA LEU A 62 -3.45 1.08 9.14
C LEU A 62 -2.58 2.24 8.66
N GLN A 63 -2.37 3.20 9.57
CA GLN A 63 -1.38 4.24 9.42
C GLN A 63 -0.03 3.76 9.99
N ILE A 64 0.97 3.57 9.12
CA ILE A 64 2.33 3.20 9.53
C ILE A 64 3.21 4.45 9.67
N LEU A 65 3.09 5.38 8.72
CA LEU A 65 3.88 6.62 8.77
C LEU A 65 3.32 7.58 9.83
N PRO A 66 4.19 8.20 10.66
CA PRO A 66 3.77 9.26 11.58
C PRO A 66 3.15 10.43 10.83
N GLN A 67 2.03 10.96 11.34
CA GLN A 67 1.30 12.09 10.73
C GLN A 67 2.13 13.39 10.71
N GLU A 68 3.10 13.49 11.62
CA GLU A 68 3.93 14.67 11.85
C GLU A 68 5.04 14.83 10.81
N MET A 69 5.34 13.79 10.01
CA MET A 69 6.44 13.80 9.03
C MET A 69 6.25 14.80 7.87
N LEU A 70 5.07 15.41 7.74
CA LEU A 70 4.76 16.45 6.74
C LEU A 70 4.55 17.85 7.34
N SER A 71 4.78 18.03 8.64
CA SER A 71 4.76 19.37 9.23
C SER A 71 6.13 19.99 8.97
N GLU A 72 6.18 20.98 8.07
CA GLU A 72 7.37 21.83 7.88
C GLU A 72 7.79 22.52 9.19
#